data_AF-A0AAW0NDB5-F1
#
_entry.id   AF-A0AAW0NDB5-F1
#
_cell.length_a   1.000
_cell.length_b   1.000
_cell.length_c   1.000
_cell.angle_alpha   90.00
_cell.angle_beta   90.00
_cell.angle_gamma   90.00
#
_symmetry.space_group_name_H-M   'P 1'
#
loop_
_entity.id
_entity.type
_entity.pdbx_description
1 polymer ?
#
loop_
_entity_poly.entity_id
_entity_poly.type
_entity_poly.pdbx_seq_one_letter_code
_entity_poly.pdbx_strand_id
1 'polypeptide(L)'
;MSHKMFWLAIALLCLIPAVQGATSDFAWCYHNTSCNDATWATNAPSYCNGSRQSPINIDSTKATLDSNLKTFTFTKFDSKTALVKMENTGNTVQVTFGSGVTVSGGGLSEAYTVLQFHLLEENVCFEGEGITDFM
;
A
#
# COMPACT_ATOMS: atom_id res chain seq x y z
N MET A 1 -38.42 38.27 -20.31
CA MET A 1 -37.88 36.99 -20.83
C MET A 1 -36.69 36.42 -20.05
N SER A 2 -36.15 37.10 -19.02
CA SER A 2 -34.92 36.66 -18.33
C SER A 2 -35.13 35.57 -17.25
N HIS A 3 -36.24 35.59 -16.49
CA HIS A 3 -36.46 34.59 -15.44
C HIS A 3 -36.66 33.16 -15.95
N LYS A 4 -37.36 32.97 -17.08
CA LYS A 4 -37.60 31.62 -17.64
C LYS A 4 -36.31 30.91 -18.06
N MET A 5 -35.31 31.66 -18.54
CA MET A 5 -33.99 31.12 -18.91
C MET A 5 -33.15 30.74 -17.69
N PHE A 6 -33.32 31.46 -16.57
CA PHE A 6 -32.63 31.16 -15.31
C PHE A 6 -33.12 29.84 -14.70
N TRP A 7 -34.43 29.57 -14.74
CA TRP A 7 -35.00 28.30 -14.27
C TRP A 7 -34.62 27.11 -15.17
N LEU A 8 -34.50 27.32 -16.48
CA LEU A 8 -34.03 26.29 -17.42
C LEU A 8 -32.57 25.89 -17.18
N ALA A 9 -31.71 26.85 -16.83
CA ALA A 9 -30.30 26.58 -16.50
C ALA A 9 -30.13 25.77 -15.21
N ILE A 10 -30.96 26.04 -14.18
CA ILE A 10 -30.96 25.27 -12.92
C ILE A 10 -31.48 23.84 -13.15
N ALA A 11 -32.53 23.68 -13.96
CA ALA A 11 -33.06 22.36 -14.31
C ALA A 11 -32.05 21.52 -15.11
N LEU A 12 -31.23 22.14 -15.96
CA LEU A 12 -30.19 21.46 -16.72
C LEU A 12 -29.02 20.99 -15.84
N LEU A 13 -28.70 21.73 -14.78
CA LEU A 13 -27.61 21.38 -13.85
C LEU A 13 -27.95 20.17 -12.96
N CYS A 14 -29.23 19.92 -12.70
CA CYS A 14 -29.72 18.77 -11.94
C CYS A 14 -29.78 17.46 -12.77
N LEU A 15 -29.60 17.52 -14.08
CA LEU A 15 -29.57 16.36 -14.98
C LEU A 15 -28.16 15.78 -15.18
N ILE A 16 -27.14 16.37 -14.55
CA ILE A 16 -25.80 15.77 -14.53
C ILE A 16 -25.85 14.65 -13.49
N PRO A 17 -25.78 13.37 -13.87
CA PRO A 17 -25.62 12.32 -12.88
C PRO A 17 -24.33 12.62 -12.12
N ALA A 18 -24.44 12.71 -10.80
CA ALA A 18 -23.26 12.69 -9.94
C ALA A 18 -22.48 11.43 -10.30
N VAL A 19 -21.29 11.59 -10.89
CA VAL A 19 -20.34 10.49 -11.04
C VAL A 19 -19.86 10.17 -9.63
N GLN A 20 -20.65 9.35 -8.94
CA GLN A 20 -20.22 8.68 -7.73
C GLN A 20 -19.18 7.68 -8.20
N GLY A 21 -17.91 8.01 -8.02
CA GLY A 21 -16.84 7.04 -8.16
C GLY A 21 -17.12 5.92 -7.16
N ALA A 22 -17.68 4.81 -7.65
CA ALA A 22 -17.89 3.63 -6.85
C ALA A 22 -16.50 3.12 -6.45
N THR A 23 -16.10 3.34 -5.20
CA THR A 23 -15.02 2.57 -4.60
C THR A 23 -15.59 1.17 -4.40
N SER A 24 -15.44 0.31 -5.40
CA SER A 24 -15.74 -1.11 -5.23
C SER A 24 -14.70 -1.68 -4.26
N ASP A 25 -15.03 -1.71 -2.97
CA ASP A 25 -14.33 -2.57 -2.01
C ASP A 25 -14.58 -4.01 -2.46
N PHE A 26 -13.67 -4.56 -3.27
CA PHE A 26 -13.70 -5.96 -3.62
C PHE A 26 -13.17 -6.76 -2.43
N ALA A 27 -13.95 -7.74 -1.97
CA ALA A 27 -13.51 -8.62 -0.89
C ALA A 27 -12.33 -9.48 -1.39
N TRP A 28 -11.24 -9.49 -0.62
CA TRP A 28 -10.04 -10.28 -0.88
C TRP A 28 -9.66 -11.09 0.36
N CYS A 29 -9.07 -12.26 0.11
CA CYS A 29 -8.70 -13.24 1.13
C CYS A 29 -7.42 -13.95 0.66
N TYR A 30 -6.65 -14.58 1.54
CA TYR A 30 -5.52 -15.41 1.09
C TYR A 30 -5.93 -16.86 0.76
N HIS A 31 -6.81 -17.45 1.56
CA HIS A 31 -7.05 -18.90 1.50
C HIS A 31 -8.46 -19.31 1.09
N ASN A 32 -9.45 -18.41 1.16
CA ASN A 32 -10.80 -18.76 0.78
C ASN A 32 -10.96 -18.67 -0.74
N THR A 33 -11.26 -19.80 -1.37
CA THR A 33 -11.45 -19.95 -2.83
C THR A 33 -12.43 -18.96 -3.46
N SER A 34 -13.37 -18.38 -2.71
CA SER A 34 -14.29 -17.38 -3.25
C SER A 34 -13.65 -16.01 -3.48
N CYS A 35 -12.50 -15.74 -2.85
CA CYS A 35 -11.86 -14.42 -2.80
C CYS A 35 -10.33 -14.50 -2.73
N ASN A 36 -9.72 -15.65 -3.04
CA ASN A 36 -8.27 -15.84 -2.99
C ASN A 36 -7.55 -15.23 -4.20
N ASP A 37 -6.23 -15.30 -4.19
CA ASP A 37 -5.32 -14.82 -5.24
C ASP A 37 -5.74 -15.24 -6.66
N ALA A 38 -6.25 -16.46 -6.84
CA ALA A 38 -6.77 -16.94 -8.13
C ALA A 38 -7.95 -16.09 -8.67
N THR A 39 -8.68 -15.38 -7.80
CA THR A 39 -9.82 -14.53 -8.17
C THR A 39 -9.48 -13.05 -8.32
N TRP A 40 -8.34 -12.59 -7.79
CA TRP A 40 -8.02 -11.16 -7.73
C TRP A 40 -7.89 -10.52 -9.11
N ALA A 41 -7.36 -11.24 -10.10
CA ALA A 41 -7.27 -10.75 -11.48
C ALA A 41 -8.65 -10.49 -12.12
N THR A 42 -9.69 -11.23 -11.71
CA THR A 42 -11.07 -11.04 -12.17
C THR A 42 -11.77 -9.94 -11.37
N ASN A 43 -11.53 -9.89 -10.06
CA ASN A 43 -12.23 -8.99 -9.14
C ASN A 43 -11.65 -7.56 -9.15
N ALA A 44 -10.35 -7.43 -9.42
CA ALA A 44 -9.62 -6.16 -9.48
C ALA A 44 -8.74 -6.08 -10.73
N PRO A 45 -9.33 -6.17 -11.94
CA PRO A 45 -8.57 -6.36 -13.19
C PRO A 45 -7.63 -5.21 -13.51
N SER A 46 -7.97 -3.98 -13.13
CA SER A 46 -7.12 -2.80 -13.32
C SER A 46 -5.80 -2.85 -12.53
N TYR A 47 -5.72 -3.68 -11.49
CA TYR A 47 -4.59 -3.72 -10.56
C TYR A 47 -3.90 -5.08 -10.52
N CYS A 48 -4.68 -6.17 -10.50
CA CYS A 48 -4.19 -7.53 -10.25
C CYS A 48 -4.08 -8.39 -11.52
N ASN A 49 -4.46 -7.89 -12.70
CA ASN A 49 -4.34 -8.60 -13.98
C ASN A 49 -3.27 -7.97 -14.91
N GLY A 50 -2.21 -7.40 -14.32
CA GLY A 50 -1.12 -6.75 -15.04
C GLY A 50 0.11 -7.64 -15.21
N SER A 51 1.06 -7.21 -16.05
CA SER A 51 2.35 -7.88 -16.25
C SER A 51 3.48 -7.42 -15.32
N ARG A 52 3.19 -6.48 -14.41
CA ARG A 52 4.14 -5.87 -13.46
C ARG A 52 3.66 -6.06 -12.02
N GLN A 53 3.38 -7.31 -11.65
CA GLN A 53 2.93 -7.69 -10.31
C GLN A 53 4.11 -8.08 -9.41
N SER A 54 3.90 -7.98 -8.11
CA SER A 54 4.79 -8.48 -7.06
C SER A 54 4.04 -9.53 -6.23
N PRO A 55 4.73 -10.46 -5.54
CA PRO A 55 6.19 -10.63 -5.47
C PRO A 55 6.79 -11.26 -6.74
N ILE A 56 8.11 -11.16 -6.88
CA ILE A 56 8.89 -11.85 -7.91
C ILE A 56 10.11 -12.54 -7.28
N ASN A 57 10.61 -13.59 -7.92
CA ASN A 57 11.91 -14.15 -7.58
C ASN A 57 13.03 -13.27 -8.14
N ILE A 58 13.99 -12.86 -7.30
CA ILE A 58 15.17 -12.09 -7.71
C ILE A 58 16.37 -13.03 -7.81
N ASP A 59 16.74 -13.36 -9.05
CA ASP A 59 17.97 -14.09 -9.36
C ASP A 59 19.13 -13.09 -9.53
N SER A 60 19.99 -12.99 -8.53
CA SER A 60 21.10 -12.03 -8.51
C SER A 60 22.09 -12.20 -9.67
N THR A 61 22.17 -13.40 -10.27
CA THR A 61 23.03 -13.65 -11.44
C THR A 61 22.49 -13.02 -12.73
N LYS A 62 21.19 -12.72 -12.76
CA LYS A 62 20.51 -12.05 -13.89
C LYS A 62 20.26 -10.57 -13.64
N ALA A 63 20.58 -10.08 -12.45
CA ALA A 63 20.44 -8.67 -12.12
C ALA A 63 21.46 -7.83 -12.92
N THR A 64 21.02 -6.66 -13.40
CA THR A 64 21.90 -5.69 -14.04
C THR A 64 22.45 -4.74 -12.98
N LEU A 65 23.77 -4.64 -12.89
CA LEU A 65 24.42 -3.69 -11.99
C LEU A 65 24.25 -2.26 -12.50
N ASP A 66 23.80 -1.36 -11.64
CA ASP A 66 23.73 0.07 -11.92
C ASP A 66 24.73 0.83 -11.04
N SER A 67 25.78 1.38 -11.66
CA SER A 67 26.84 2.15 -11.00
C SER A 67 26.38 3.53 -10.51
N ASN A 68 25.19 3.98 -10.93
CA ASN A 68 24.64 5.26 -10.48
C ASN A 68 23.95 5.16 -9.13
N LEU A 69 23.57 3.96 -8.70
CA LEU A 69 22.97 3.73 -7.39
C LEU A 69 23.91 4.19 -6.28
N LYS A 70 23.36 4.97 -5.35
CA LYS A 70 24.07 5.49 -4.16
C LYS A 70 23.57 4.77 -2.92
N THR A 71 24.28 4.90 -1.82
CA THR A 71 23.83 4.38 -0.52
C THR A 71 22.48 4.98 -0.12
N PHE A 72 21.67 4.20 0.59
CA PHE A 72 20.47 4.72 1.25
C PHE A 72 20.85 5.57 2.47
N THR A 73 20.07 6.60 2.73
CA THR A 73 20.14 7.40 3.95
C THR A 73 18.87 7.16 4.75
N PHE A 74 19.02 6.62 5.95
CA PHE A 74 17.94 6.32 6.88
C PHE A 74 17.91 7.35 8.01
N THR A 75 16.76 7.97 8.24
CA THR A 75 16.58 8.98 9.29
C THR A 75 15.66 8.45 10.37
N LYS A 76 16.11 8.41 11.63
CA LYS A 76 15.39 7.93 12.82
C LYS A 76 14.98 6.45 12.80
N PHE A 77 15.64 5.62 12.00
CA PHE A 77 15.41 4.16 12.02
C PHE A 77 15.94 3.50 13.30
N ASP A 78 16.84 4.16 14.01
CA ASP A 78 17.38 3.81 15.33
C ASP A 78 16.54 4.35 16.51
N SER A 79 15.45 5.07 16.21
CA SER A 79 14.63 5.68 17.25
C SER A 79 13.74 4.65 17.95
N LYS A 80 13.96 4.51 19.26
CA LYS A 80 13.19 3.63 20.16
C LYS A 80 11.72 4.02 20.33
N THR A 81 11.34 5.20 19.86
CA THR A 81 10.01 5.81 20.05
C THR A 81 9.33 6.17 18.74
N ALA A 82 9.94 5.84 17.60
CA ALA A 82 9.37 6.15 16.29
C ALA A 82 8.20 5.24 15.92
N LEU A 83 8.18 4.01 16.43
CA LEU A 83 7.03 3.11 16.34
C LEU A 83 5.95 3.60 17.31
N VAL A 84 4.77 3.91 16.80
CA VAL A 84 3.68 4.47 17.62
C VAL A 84 2.51 3.52 17.81
N LYS A 85 2.32 2.55 16.90
CA LYS A 85 1.23 1.58 16.98
C LYS A 85 1.63 0.27 16.31
N MET A 86 1.24 -0.84 16.91
CA MET A 86 1.29 -2.17 16.33
C MET A 86 -0.09 -2.81 16.49
N GLU A 87 -0.63 -3.38 15.42
CA GLU A 87 -1.94 -4.02 15.45
C GLU A 87 -2.02 -5.21 14.49
N ASN A 88 -2.83 -6.20 14.85
CA ASN A 88 -3.22 -7.28 13.96
C ASN A 88 -4.48 -6.86 13.20
N THR A 89 -4.40 -6.75 11.87
CA THR A 89 -5.53 -6.32 11.02
C THR A 89 -6.46 -7.48 10.63
N GLY A 90 -6.13 -8.71 11.04
CA GLY A 90 -6.76 -9.94 10.57
C GLY A 90 -6.07 -10.57 9.36
N ASN A 91 -5.25 -9.79 8.63
CA ASN A 91 -4.50 -10.27 7.46
C ASN A 91 -2.98 -10.10 7.59
N THR A 92 -2.52 -9.19 8.45
CA THR A 92 -1.10 -8.87 8.66
C THR A 92 -0.93 -8.26 10.05
N VAL A 93 0.29 -8.30 10.57
CA VAL A 93 0.69 -7.38 11.64
C VAL A 93 1.12 -6.07 10.98
N GLN A 94 0.39 -5.00 11.23
CA GLN A 94 0.70 -3.65 10.78
C GLN A 94 1.42 -2.89 11.89
N VAL A 95 2.53 -2.26 11.53
CA VAL A 95 3.28 -1.37 12.42
C VAL A 95 3.28 0.02 11.82
N THR A 96 2.82 1.00 12.59
CA THR A 96 2.70 2.40 12.18
C THR A 96 3.77 3.27 12.86
N PHE A 97 4.34 4.20 12.10
CA PHE A 97 5.35 5.14 12.57
C PHE A 97 4.78 6.53 12.81
N GLY A 98 5.40 7.24 13.76
CA GLY A 98 5.23 8.67 13.93
C GLY A 98 5.93 9.47 12.84
N SER A 99 5.91 10.80 12.96
CA SER A 99 6.50 11.67 11.95
C SER A 99 8.04 11.70 11.98
N GLY A 100 8.62 11.97 10.81
CA GLY A 100 10.06 12.23 10.67
C GLY A 100 10.95 11.00 10.54
N VAL A 101 10.37 9.82 10.32
CA VAL A 101 11.10 8.63 9.86
C VAL A 101 11.14 8.67 8.34
N THR A 102 12.33 8.73 7.75
CA THR A 102 12.47 8.88 6.29
C THR A 102 13.59 8.03 5.71
N VAL A 103 13.45 7.68 4.43
CA VAL A 103 14.47 7.02 3.62
C VAL A 103 14.71 7.81 2.34
N SER A 104 15.97 7.94 1.92
CA SER A 104 16.36 8.59 0.66
C SER A 104 17.61 7.91 0.07
N GLY A 105 18.07 8.32 -1.11
CA GLY A 105 19.19 7.67 -1.78
C GLY A 105 18.80 6.33 -2.41
N GLY A 106 19.76 5.45 -2.69
CA GLY A 106 19.46 4.11 -3.24
C GLY A 106 18.79 4.07 -4.62
N GLY A 107 18.79 5.19 -5.35
CA GLY A 107 18.06 5.32 -6.62
C GLY A 107 16.61 5.83 -6.47
N LEU A 108 16.17 6.19 -5.27
CA LEU A 108 14.88 6.88 -5.05
C LEU A 108 14.93 8.31 -5.61
N SER A 109 13.84 8.76 -6.24
CA SER A 109 13.74 10.11 -6.83
C SER A 109 13.75 11.23 -5.79
N GLU A 110 13.34 10.93 -4.57
CA GLU A 110 13.20 11.88 -3.46
C GLU A 110 13.30 11.16 -2.10
N ALA A 111 13.14 11.92 -1.02
CA ALA A 111 13.04 11.37 0.32
C ALA A 111 11.60 10.94 0.60
N TYR A 112 11.41 9.69 1.01
CA TYR A 112 10.11 9.12 1.35
C TYR A 112 9.93 9.05 2.86
N THR A 113 8.72 9.34 3.33
CA THR A 113 8.35 9.16 4.73
C THR A 113 7.83 7.75 4.97
N VAL A 114 8.32 7.11 6.03
CA VAL A 114 7.84 5.79 6.45
C VAL A 114 6.53 5.98 7.20
N LEU A 115 5.45 5.39 6.67
CA LEU A 115 4.14 5.40 7.32
C LEU A 115 3.92 4.11 8.11
N GLN A 116 4.22 2.98 7.48
CA GLN A 116 3.93 1.66 8.01
C GLN A 116 4.86 0.59 7.42
N PHE A 117 5.05 -0.50 8.15
CA PHE A 117 5.42 -1.78 7.55
C PHE A 117 4.40 -2.85 7.93
N HIS A 118 4.38 -3.92 7.14
CA HIS A 118 3.48 -5.06 7.29
C HIS A 118 4.31 -6.34 7.34
N LEU A 119 3.98 -7.24 8.26
CA LEU A 119 4.61 -8.54 8.36
C LEU A 119 3.72 -9.59 7.68
N LEU A 120 4.27 -10.21 6.64
CA LEU A 120 3.65 -11.35 5.97
C LEU A 120 4.21 -12.62 6.60
N GLU A 121 3.33 -13.50 7.10
CA GLU A 121 3.73 -14.77 7.69
C GLU A 121 3.16 -15.92 6.85
N GLU A 122 4.01 -16.90 6.55
CA GLU A 122 3.58 -18.23 6.17
C GLU A 122 3.98 -19.20 7.30
N ASN A 123 3.01 -19.59 8.14
CA ASN A 123 3.13 -20.59 9.21
C ASN A 123 4.40 -20.53 10.09
N VAL A 124 4.55 -19.50 10.92
CA VAL A 124 5.59 -19.41 11.95
C VAL A 124 4.96 -19.22 13.33
N CYS A 125 4.83 -20.32 14.09
CA CYS A 125 4.61 -20.23 15.54
C CYS A 125 5.79 -19.49 16.18
N PHE A 126 5.59 -18.23 16.58
CA PHE A 126 6.52 -17.56 17.50
C PHE A 126 6.35 -18.19 18.88
N GLU A 127 7.19 -19.18 19.21
CA GLU A 127 7.35 -19.60 20.59
C GLU A 127 7.96 -18.44 21.37
N GLY A 128 7.14 -17.84 22.24
CA GLY A 128 7.50 -16.68 23.03
C GLY A 128 8.56 -17.01 24.07
N GLU A 129 9.82 -16.81 23.70
CA GLU A 129 10.84 -16.35 24.64
C GLU A 129 11.09 -14.87 24.34
N GLY A 130 11.04 -14.05 25.39
CA GLY A 130 10.87 -12.60 25.31
C GLY A 130 11.76 -11.91 24.26
N ILE A 131 11.11 -11.14 23.39
CA ILE A 131 11.77 -10.18 22.50
C ILE A 131 12.34 -9.06 23.36
N THR A 132 13.51 -9.29 23.93
CA THR A 132 14.41 -8.25 24.43
C THR A 132 15.63 -8.16 23.53
N ASP A 133 15.43 -8.11 22.21
CA ASP A 133 16.47 -7.61 21.32
C ASP A 133 15.88 -7.10 19.99
N PHE A 134 15.32 -5.91 20.07
CA PHE A 134 15.38 -4.97 18.96
C PHE A 134 15.93 -3.68 19.55
N MET A 135 17.20 -3.68 19.98
CA MET A 135 17.97 -2.44 20.11
C MET A 135 19.47 -2.62 20.31
#